data_AF-A0A5P9BD92-F1
#
_entry.id   AF-A0A5P9BD92-F1
#
_cell.length_a   1.000
_cell.length_b   1.000
_cell.length_c   1.000
_cell.angle_alpha   90.00
_cell.angle_beta   90.00
_cell.angle_gamma   90.00
#
_symmetry.space_group_name_H-M   'P 1'
#
loop_
_entity.id
_entity.type
_entity.pdbx_description
1 polymer ?
#
loop_
_entity_poly.entity_id
_entity_poly.type
_entity_poly.pdbx_seq_one_letter_code
_entity_poly.pdbx_strand_id
1 'polypeptide(L)'
;MKCRGEESRERIVKNYIINPIAHVKLIGGQEKLSCTNDTLTDSYYCFDYVSRNDPSEKGTFFCGSHAASDFLKKAKLMPLPLFNPLVSNGSGTGGGGGNGSREWHPVAKQLNDAINMIVVCWDIVPGGPLASIQTKLLQYKNYEPYFSKIKSVNTILSHDGRTLQQMIDELRINNNVRQFRFDLLNEMLKVNEIESNFG
;
A
#
# COMPACT_ATOMS: atom_id res chain seq x y z
N MET A 1 16.04 6.97 5.29
CA MET A 1 16.82 6.96 4.03
C MET A 1 16.96 8.39 3.52
N LYS A 2 18.16 8.87 3.14
CA LYS A 2 18.34 10.19 2.50
C LYS A 2 18.57 10.02 1.00
N CYS A 3 17.70 10.59 0.18
CA CYS A 3 17.61 10.31 -1.26
C CYS A 3 17.69 11.57 -2.15
N ARG A 4 18.08 12.72 -1.59
CA ARG A 4 18.17 13.98 -2.35
C ARG A 4 19.30 13.90 -3.38
N GLY A 5 18.99 14.29 -4.61
CA GLY A 5 19.91 14.22 -5.75
C GLY A 5 19.87 12.87 -6.48
N GLU A 6 20.23 12.91 -7.78
CA GLU A 6 20.24 11.74 -8.66
C GLU A 6 21.25 10.68 -8.21
N GLU A 7 22.49 11.09 -7.91
CA GLU A 7 23.56 10.20 -7.45
C GLU A 7 23.18 9.41 -6.18
N SER A 8 22.48 10.07 -5.25
CA SER A 8 21.98 9.41 -4.03
C SER A 8 21.01 8.28 -4.38
N ARG A 9 20.11 8.49 -5.33
CA ARG A 9 19.12 7.48 -5.74
C ARG A 9 19.75 6.35 -6.53
N GLU A 10 20.75 6.64 -7.37
CA GLU A 10 21.56 5.61 -8.04
C GLU A 10 22.30 4.72 -7.05
N ARG A 11 22.98 5.33 -6.06
CA ARG A 11 23.65 4.60 -4.99
C ARG A 11 22.69 3.71 -4.21
N ILE A 12 21.48 4.21 -3.91
CA ILE A 12 20.45 3.42 -3.23
C ILE A 12 20.04 2.22 -4.08
N VAL A 13 19.69 2.40 -5.35
CA VAL A 13 19.26 1.27 -6.23
C VAL A 13 20.40 0.27 -6.46
N LYS A 14 21.65 0.75 -6.49
CA LYS A 14 22.84 -0.10 -6.60
C LYS A 14 23.06 -0.98 -5.36
N ASN A 15 22.85 -0.43 -4.16
CA ASN A 15 23.18 -1.12 -2.90
C ASN A 15 21.99 -1.87 -2.29
N TYR A 16 20.76 -1.47 -2.61
CA TYR A 16 19.54 -2.03 -2.04
C TYR A 16 18.62 -2.57 -3.14
N ILE A 17 17.86 -3.61 -2.80
CA ILE A 17 16.65 -3.98 -3.52
C ILE A 17 15.53 -3.14 -2.91
N ILE A 18 14.82 -2.38 -3.74
CA ILE A 18 13.68 -1.56 -3.31
C ILE A 18 12.41 -2.08 -3.99
N ASN A 19 11.26 -2.07 -3.29
CA ASN A 19 9.96 -2.35 -3.92
C ASN A 19 8.93 -1.30 -3.51
N PRO A 20 8.11 -0.81 -4.45
CA PRO A 20 6.99 0.03 -4.10
C PRO A 20 5.91 -0.81 -3.41
N ILE A 21 5.45 -0.34 -2.26
CA ILE A 21 4.37 -0.98 -1.49
C ILE A 21 3.04 -0.33 -1.87
N ALA A 22 2.99 1.00 -1.85
CA ALA A 22 1.77 1.76 -2.05
C ALA A 22 2.06 3.15 -2.63
N HIS A 23 1.11 3.68 -3.38
CA HIS A 23 1.06 5.08 -3.80
C HIS A 23 -0.29 5.63 -3.36
N VAL A 24 -0.31 6.52 -2.38
CA VAL A 24 -1.50 6.83 -1.60
C VAL A 24 -1.71 8.35 -1.55
N LYS A 25 -2.98 8.77 -1.65
CA LYS A 25 -3.38 10.15 -1.42
C LYS A 25 -3.20 10.50 0.06
N LEU A 26 -2.53 11.61 0.35
CA LEU A 26 -2.42 12.14 1.71
C LEU A 26 -3.81 12.61 2.17
N ILE A 27 -4.22 12.16 3.36
CA ILE A 27 -5.50 12.57 3.97
C ILE A 27 -5.26 13.61 5.08
N GLY A 28 -6.32 14.29 5.51
CA GLY A 28 -6.25 15.29 6.56
C GLY A 28 -5.80 14.68 7.89
N GLY A 29 -4.92 15.40 8.60
CA GLY A 29 -4.35 14.98 9.88
C GLY A 29 -3.04 14.21 9.78
N GLN A 30 -2.49 14.01 8.58
CA GLN A 30 -1.20 13.34 8.36
C GLN A 30 -0.11 14.34 7.94
N GLU A 31 1.06 14.24 8.55
CA GLU A 31 2.27 14.93 8.11
C GLU A 31 3.34 13.90 7.75
N LYS A 32 3.87 13.98 6.52
CA LYS A 32 4.89 13.03 6.04
C LYS A 32 6.12 13.76 5.55
N LEU A 33 7.25 13.45 6.18
CA LEU A 33 8.56 13.88 5.70
C LEU A 33 9.12 12.86 4.70
N SER A 34 9.45 13.32 3.51
CA SER A 34 10.00 12.49 2.45
C SER A 34 11.49 12.15 2.70
N CYS A 35 12.00 11.16 1.97
CA CYS A 35 13.44 10.87 1.95
C CYS A 35 14.31 12.01 1.38
N THR A 36 13.72 13.06 0.79
CA THR A 36 14.43 14.28 0.35
C THR A 36 14.42 15.37 1.42
N ASN A 37 13.82 15.13 2.59
CA ASN A 37 13.51 16.10 3.65
C ASN A 37 12.47 17.17 3.24
N ASP A 38 11.63 16.86 2.26
CA ASP A 38 10.53 17.74 1.87
C ASP A 38 9.23 17.22 2.49
N THR A 39 8.39 18.12 3.02
CA THR A 39 7.06 17.76 3.50
C THR A 39 6.16 17.42 2.32
N LEU A 40 5.50 16.25 2.39
CA LEU A 40 4.54 15.81 1.38
C LEU A 40 3.18 16.43 1.65
N THR A 41 2.51 16.91 0.59
CA THR A 41 1.27 17.68 0.70
C THR A 41 0.10 17.13 -0.11
N ASP A 42 0.32 16.16 -0.99
CA ASP A 42 -0.70 15.68 -1.93
C ASP A 42 -0.81 14.15 -1.95
N SER A 43 0.26 13.47 -2.35
CA SER A 43 0.37 12.01 -2.34
C SER A 43 1.77 11.59 -1.92
N TYR A 44 1.89 10.33 -1.56
CA TYR A 44 3.15 9.73 -1.15
C TYR A 44 3.30 8.31 -1.66
N TYR A 45 4.53 7.94 -1.97
CA TYR A 45 4.93 6.56 -2.17
C TYR A 45 5.51 5.99 -0.89
N CYS A 46 5.23 4.71 -0.69
CA CYS A 46 5.82 3.85 0.32
C CYS A 46 6.76 2.86 -0.37
N PHE A 47 8.02 2.81 0.06
CA PHE A 47 8.96 1.79 -0.40
C PHE A 47 9.46 0.95 0.78
N ASP A 48 9.65 -0.35 0.56
CA ASP A 48 10.59 -1.12 1.34
C ASP A 48 11.97 -1.13 0.69
N TYR A 49 12.98 -1.45 1.50
CA TYR A 49 14.30 -1.76 1.00
C TYR A 49 14.96 -2.87 1.84
N VAL A 50 15.81 -3.64 1.19
CA VAL A 50 16.75 -4.57 1.83
C VAL A 50 18.10 -4.46 1.15
N SER A 51 19.17 -4.46 1.93
CA SER A 51 20.53 -4.39 1.41
C SER A 51 20.83 -5.65 0.59
N ARG A 52 21.53 -5.46 -0.52
CA ARG A 52 21.98 -6.58 -1.37
C ARG A 52 23.10 -7.38 -0.69
N ASN A 53 23.80 -6.78 0.26
CA ASN A 53 24.95 -7.36 0.94
C ASN A 53 24.63 -7.86 2.34
N ASP A 54 23.65 -7.25 3.03
CA ASP A 54 23.25 -7.61 4.39
C ASP A 54 21.71 -7.65 4.53
N PRO A 55 21.08 -8.84 4.51
CA PRO A 55 19.63 -8.96 4.64
C PRO A 55 19.05 -8.41 5.96
N SER A 56 19.88 -8.18 6.99
CA SER A 56 19.46 -7.55 8.23
C SER A 56 19.30 -6.03 8.08
N GLU A 57 20.02 -5.42 7.15
CA GLU A 57 19.91 -4.01 6.80
C GLU A 57 18.71 -3.79 5.86
N LYS A 58 17.54 -3.61 6.48
CA LYS A 58 16.27 -3.39 5.80
C LYS A 58 15.46 -2.31 6.47
N GLY A 59 14.49 -1.76 5.75
CA GLY A 59 13.61 -0.75 6.30
C GLY A 59 12.60 -0.27 5.28
N THR A 60 11.98 0.85 5.59
CA THR A 60 10.98 1.49 4.74
C THR A 60 11.19 3.00 4.69
N PHE A 61 10.66 3.67 3.68
CA PHE A 61 10.69 5.13 3.60
C PHE A 61 9.54 5.69 2.76
N PHE A 62 9.18 6.94 3.05
CA PHE A 62 8.28 7.74 2.22
C PHE A 62 9.05 8.54 1.18
N CYS A 63 8.46 8.73 0.01
CA CYS A 63 8.94 9.71 -0.95
C CYS A 63 7.80 10.32 -1.76
N GLY A 64 8.02 11.52 -2.29
CA GLY A 64 7.08 12.15 -3.22
C GLY A 64 7.20 11.56 -4.62
N SER A 65 6.20 11.85 -5.46
CA SER A 65 6.08 11.30 -6.82
C SER A 65 7.31 11.50 -7.70
N HIS A 66 8.02 12.63 -7.57
CA HIS A 66 9.24 12.87 -8.35
C HIS A 66 10.37 11.88 -8.00
N ALA A 67 10.68 11.73 -6.71
CA ALA A 67 11.70 10.79 -6.26
C ALA A 67 11.27 9.34 -6.52
N ALA A 68 9.99 9.02 -6.33
CA ALA A 68 9.43 7.71 -6.64
C ALA A 68 9.60 7.35 -8.11
N SER A 69 9.27 8.27 -9.03
CA SER A 69 9.43 8.06 -10.47
C SER A 69 10.87 7.74 -10.85
N ASP A 70 11.84 8.42 -10.23
CA ASP A 70 13.26 8.18 -10.49
C ASP A 70 13.71 6.81 -9.96
N PHE A 71 13.28 6.45 -8.74
CA PHE A 71 13.53 5.12 -8.18
C PHE A 71 12.95 4.00 -9.04
N LEU A 72 11.68 4.12 -9.45
CA LEU A 72 10.99 3.13 -10.28
C LEU A 72 11.72 2.94 -11.62
N LYS A 73 12.13 4.05 -12.27
CA LYS A 73 12.89 4.01 -13.53
C LYS A 73 14.24 3.31 -13.34
N LYS A 74 15.03 3.72 -12.34
CA LYS A 74 16.37 3.17 -12.08
C LYS A 74 16.31 1.68 -11.66
N ALA A 75 15.30 1.29 -10.89
CA ALA A 75 15.10 -0.09 -10.45
C ALA A 75 14.33 -0.96 -11.48
N LYS A 76 13.88 -0.38 -12.60
CA LYS A 76 13.06 -1.04 -13.64
C LYS A 76 11.76 -1.64 -13.08
N LEU A 77 11.10 -0.91 -12.20
CA LEU A 77 9.85 -1.29 -11.55
C LEU A 77 8.67 -0.54 -12.17
N MET A 78 7.51 -1.19 -12.18
CA MET A 78 6.28 -0.57 -12.66
C MET A 78 5.73 0.41 -11.62
N PRO A 79 5.23 1.60 -12.05
CA PRO A 79 4.58 2.52 -11.13
C PRO A 79 3.29 1.93 -10.57
N LEU A 80 2.97 2.33 -9.34
CA LEU A 80 1.70 1.96 -8.70
C LEU A 80 0.63 3.00 -9.00
N PRO A 81 -0.62 2.56 -9.28
CA PRO A 81 -1.72 3.50 -9.41
C PRO A 81 -1.94 4.24 -8.08
N LEU A 82 -2.35 5.51 -8.16
CA LEU A 82 -2.72 6.27 -6.97
C LEU A 82 -3.96 5.64 -6.33
N PHE A 83 -3.81 5.19 -5.10
CA PHE A 83 -4.92 4.82 -4.24
C PHE A 83 -5.47 6.07 -3.56
N ASN A 84 -6.71 6.41 -3.90
CA ASN A 84 -7.45 7.48 -3.26
C ASN A 84 -8.54 6.91 -2.34
N PRO A 85 -8.41 7.06 -1.00
CA PRO A 85 -9.44 6.64 -0.07
C PRO A 85 -10.59 7.63 0.04
N LEU A 86 -10.46 8.85 -0.48
CA LEU A 86 -11.49 9.88 -0.38
C LEU A 86 -12.58 9.70 -1.43
N VAL A 87 -13.78 10.18 -1.12
CA VAL A 87 -14.88 10.29 -2.09
C VAL A 87 -14.47 11.27 -3.19
N SER A 88 -14.52 10.84 -4.45
CA SER A 88 -14.36 11.74 -5.58
C SER A 88 -15.64 12.55 -5.77
N ASN A 89 -15.58 13.87 -5.60
CA ASN A 89 -16.68 14.77 -5.97
C ASN A 89 -16.73 14.88 -7.50
N GLY A 90 -17.32 13.88 -8.13
CA GLY A 90 -17.58 13.80 -9.56
C GLY A 90 -18.53 12.63 -9.80
N SER A 91 -19.74 12.95 -10.27
CA SER A 91 -20.69 11.99 -10.82
C SER A 91 -20.00 11.20 -11.94
N GLY A 92 -19.54 10.00 -11.62
CA GLY A 92 -18.85 9.14 -12.56
C GLY A 92 -18.77 7.75 -11.97
N THR A 93 -19.54 6.83 -12.56
CA THR A 93 -19.33 5.38 -12.48
C THR A 93 -17.84 5.06 -12.39
N GLY A 94 -17.42 4.44 -11.29
CA GLY A 94 -16.07 3.94 -11.11
C GLY A 94 -15.71 3.01 -12.26
N GLY A 95 -14.88 3.50 -13.17
CA GLY A 95 -14.54 2.80 -14.40
C GLY A 95 -13.50 3.60 -15.15
N GLY A 96 -12.27 3.64 -14.62
CA GLY A 96 -11.11 4.06 -15.39
C GLY A 96 -10.87 3.06 -16.51
N GLY A 97 -11.57 3.25 -17.63
CA GLY A 97 -11.39 2.55 -18.90
C GLY A 97 -10.07 2.95 -19.55
N GLY A 98 -8.98 2.41 -19.02
CA GLY A 98 -7.72 2.29 -19.75
C GLY A 98 -7.74 0.96 -20.50
N ASN A 99 -7.87 1.03 -21.83
CA ASN A 99 -7.71 -0.12 -22.73
C ASN A 99 -6.44 -0.91 -22.37
N GLY A 100 -6.61 -2.17 -21.94
CA GLY A 100 -5.54 -3.18 -21.94
C GLY A 100 -5.10 -3.81 -20.61
N SER A 101 -5.75 -3.57 -19.46
CA SER A 101 -5.34 -4.23 -18.21
C SER A 101 -6.21 -5.44 -17.89
N ARG A 102 -5.61 -6.64 -17.77
CA ARG A 102 -6.28 -7.81 -17.15
C ARG A 102 -6.98 -7.36 -15.87
N GLU A 103 -8.29 -7.57 -15.82
CA GLU A 103 -9.13 -7.19 -14.70
C GLU A 103 -8.58 -7.80 -13.40
N TRP A 104 -8.66 -7.03 -12.32
CA TRP A 104 -8.30 -7.54 -11.00
C TRP A 104 -9.24 -8.69 -10.63
N HIS A 105 -8.69 -9.75 -10.03
CA HIS A 105 -9.52 -10.72 -9.34
C HIS A 105 -10.25 -10.01 -8.18
N PRO A 106 -11.55 -10.22 -7.95
CA PRO A 106 -12.31 -9.49 -6.92
C PRO A 106 -11.69 -9.60 -5.51
N VAL A 107 -11.25 -10.80 -5.12
CA VAL A 107 -10.56 -11.03 -3.83
C VAL A 107 -9.21 -10.32 -3.79
N ALA A 108 -8.44 -10.34 -4.89
CA ALA A 108 -7.17 -9.64 -4.96
C ALA A 108 -7.35 -8.13 -4.84
N LYS A 109 -8.42 -7.59 -5.44
CA LYS A 109 -8.79 -6.18 -5.34
C LYS A 109 -9.13 -5.79 -3.91
N GLN A 110 -9.98 -6.56 -3.21
CA GLN A 110 -10.30 -6.29 -1.81
C GLN A 110 -9.05 -6.37 -0.92
N LEU A 111 -8.17 -7.36 -1.13
CA LEU A 111 -6.93 -7.47 -0.36
C LEU A 111 -5.98 -6.30 -0.62
N ASN A 112 -5.90 -5.82 -1.87
CA ASN A 112 -5.09 -4.65 -2.22
C ASN A 112 -5.67 -3.37 -1.58
N ASP A 113 -6.99 -3.19 -1.64
CA ASP A 113 -7.67 -2.05 -1.00
C ASP A 113 -7.46 -2.10 0.52
N ALA A 114 -7.50 -3.28 1.13
CA ALA A 114 -7.22 -3.46 2.56
C ALA A 114 -5.78 -3.07 2.92
N ILE A 115 -4.79 -3.55 2.17
CA ILE A 115 -3.38 -3.21 2.40
C ILE A 115 -3.14 -1.70 2.25
N ASN A 116 -3.72 -1.06 1.24
CA ASN A 116 -3.60 0.38 1.09
C ASN A 116 -4.31 1.13 2.23
N MET A 117 -5.46 0.66 2.71
CA MET A 117 -6.11 1.26 3.88
C MET A 117 -5.30 1.05 5.17
N ILE A 118 -4.60 -0.08 5.34
CA ILE A 118 -3.67 -0.27 6.46
C ILE A 118 -2.56 0.80 6.43
N VAL A 119 -1.99 1.07 5.25
CA VAL A 119 -0.99 2.13 5.05
C VAL A 119 -1.55 3.51 5.40
N VAL A 120 -2.81 3.78 5.07
CA VAL A 120 -3.49 5.04 5.41
C VAL A 120 -3.71 5.12 6.93
N CYS A 121 -4.30 4.10 7.54
CA CYS A 121 -4.74 4.16 8.93
C CYS A 121 -3.59 4.16 9.94
N TRP A 122 -2.52 3.42 9.68
CA TRP A 122 -1.37 3.38 10.59
C TRP A 122 -0.43 4.57 10.45
N ASP A 123 -0.58 5.35 9.37
CA ASP A 123 0.25 6.51 9.07
C ASP A 123 1.78 6.24 8.96
N ILE A 124 2.20 4.98 9.06
CA ILE A 124 3.59 4.50 8.90
C ILE A 124 3.71 3.66 7.63
N VAL A 125 4.93 3.45 7.13
CA VAL A 125 5.16 2.50 6.03
C VAL A 125 5.26 1.07 6.60
N PRO A 126 4.27 0.19 6.35
CA PRO A 126 4.32 -1.18 6.86
C PRO A 126 5.38 -1.98 6.11
N GLY A 127 6.44 -2.38 6.81
CA GLY A 127 7.51 -3.21 6.28
C GLY A 127 7.20 -4.71 6.34
N GLY A 128 8.20 -5.52 5.99
CA GLY A 128 8.21 -6.95 6.28
C GLY A 128 7.12 -7.74 5.53
N PRO A 129 6.36 -8.62 6.20
CA PRO A 129 5.40 -9.49 5.55
C PRO A 129 4.35 -8.77 4.69
N LEU A 130 3.88 -7.58 5.11
CA LEU A 130 2.86 -6.84 4.36
C LEU A 130 3.40 -6.36 3.00
N ALA A 131 4.62 -5.82 2.96
CA ALA A 131 5.29 -5.40 1.74
C ALA A 131 5.52 -6.59 0.77
N SER A 132 5.91 -7.75 1.32
CA SER A 132 6.09 -8.98 0.52
C SER A 132 4.77 -9.49 -0.07
N ILE A 133 3.69 -9.44 0.71
CA ILE A 133 2.34 -9.82 0.25
C ILE A 133 1.89 -8.88 -0.87
N GLN A 134 2.03 -7.58 -0.67
CA GLN A 134 1.61 -6.56 -1.63
C GLN A 134 2.36 -6.67 -2.96
N THR A 135 3.67 -6.87 -2.93
CA THR A 135 4.50 -7.10 -4.13
C THR A 135 3.98 -8.29 -4.94
N LYS A 136 3.72 -9.43 -4.28
CA LYS A 136 3.18 -10.62 -4.95
C LYS A 136 1.75 -10.40 -5.46
N LEU A 137 0.93 -9.70 -4.69
CA LEU A 137 -0.45 -9.40 -5.07
C LEU A 137 -0.52 -8.57 -6.34
N LEU A 138 0.33 -7.56 -6.47
CA LEU A 138 0.42 -6.71 -7.66
C LEU A 138 0.91 -7.49 -8.90
N GLN A 139 1.85 -8.42 -8.71
CA GLN A 139 2.36 -9.29 -9.78
C GLN A 139 1.28 -10.25 -10.32
N TYR A 140 0.44 -10.80 -9.43
CA TYR A 140 -0.59 -11.79 -9.75
C TYR A 140 -2.01 -11.25 -9.60
N LYS A 141 -2.22 -9.95 -9.86
CA LYS A 141 -3.46 -9.21 -9.56
C LYS A 141 -4.74 -9.78 -10.18
N ASN A 142 -4.60 -10.56 -11.26
CA ASN A 142 -5.70 -11.18 -12.01
C ASN A 142 -6.03 -12.60 -11.52
N TYR A 143 -5.35 -13.09 -10.48
CA TYR A 143 -5.60 -14.39 -9.87
C TYR A 143 -6.12 -14.23 -8.44
N GLU A 144 -6.85 -15.24 -7.98
CA GLU A 144 -7.23 -15.34 -6.58
C GLU A 144 -5.97 -15.47 -5.70
N PRO A 145 -5.81 -14.62 -4.67
CA PRO A 145 -4.66 -14.74 -3.78
C PRO A 145 -4.81 -16.00 -2.91
N TYR A 146 -3.69 -16.67 -2.63
CA TYR A 146 -3.69 -17.79 -1.69
C TYR A 146 -4.27 -17.38 -0.33
N PHE A 147 -5.11 -18.24 0.25
CA PHE A 147 -5.70 -18.02 1.57
C PHE A 147 -4.64 -17.69 2.64
N SER A 148 -3.46 -18.30 2.56
CA SER A 148 -2.33 -18.01 3.46
C SER A 148 -1.93 -16.52 3.47
N LYS A 149 -2.10 -15.80 2.36
CA LYS A 149 -1.83 -14.36 2.25
C LYS A 149 -2.92 -13.54 2.95
N ILE A 150 -4.18 -13.91 2.76
CA ILE A 150 -5.32 -13.27 3.45
C ILE A 150 -5.20 -13.48 4.96
N LYS A 151 -4.97 -14.72 5.39
CA LYS A 151 -4.70 -15.06 6.79
C LYS A 151 -3.52 -14.28 7.36
N SER A 152 -2.44 -14.11 6.60
CA SER A 152 -1.28 -13.31 7.06
C SER A 152 -1.66 -11.85 7.31
N VAL A 153 -2.41 -11.22 6.40
CA VAL A 153 -2.88 -9.84 6.59
C VAL A 153 -3.84 -9.75 7.78
N ASN A 154 -4.73 -10.73 7.96
CA ASN A 154 -5.62 -10.81 9.11
C ASN A 154 -4.84 -10.86 10.44
N THR A 155 -3.80 -11.69 10.51
CA THR A 155 -2.93 -11.77 11.69
C THR A 155 -2.19 -10.46 11.93
N ILE A 156 -1.69 -9.81 10.88
CA ILE A 156 -1.05 -8.49 10.99
C ILE A 156 -2.01 -7.46 11.59
N LEU A 157 -3.27 -7.45 11.15
CA LEU A 157 -4.32 -6.57 11.69
C LEU A 157 -4.66 -6.89 13.16
N SER A 158 -4.68 -8.16 13.56
CA SER A 158 -5.02 -8.55 14.95
C SER A 158 -4.12 -7.92 16.02
N HIS A 159 -2.92 -7.47 15.66
CA HIS A 159 -2.02 -6.78 16.58
C HIS A 159 -2.43 -5.33 16.89
N ASP A 160 -3.31 -4.72 16.09
CA ASP A 160 -3.81 -3.36 16.34
C ASP A 160 -4.87 -3.34 17.47
N GLY A 161 -5.60 -4.45 17.64
CA GLY A 161 -6.73 -4.54 18.58
C GLY A 161 -8.04 -3.96 18.05
N ARG A 162 -8.02 -3.27 16.90
CA ARG A 162 -9.21 -2.84 16.14
C ARG A 162 -9.28 -3.57 14.81
N THR A 163 -10.49 -3.70 14.28
CA THR A 163 -10.66 -4.14 12.89
C THR A 163 -10.29 -3.02 11.93
N LEU A 164 -9.92 -3.38 10.69
CA LEU A 164 -9.67 -2.39 9.65
C LEU A 164 -10.90 -1.49 9.43
N GLN A 165 -12.12 -2.03 9.46
CA GLN A 165 -13.33 -1.23 9.34
C GLN A 165 -13.45 -0.18 10.46
N GLN A 166 -13.17 -0.54 11.72
CA GLN A 166 -13.15 0.41 12.83
C GLN A 166 -12.11 1.52 12.64
N MET A 167 -10.90 1.18 12.20
CA MET A 167 -9.84 2.15 11.90
C MET A 167 -10.27 3.13 10.78
N ILE A 168 -10.97 2.61 9.76
CA ILE A 168 -11.51 3.44 8.67
C ILE A 168 -12.62 4.36 9.19
N ASP A 169 -13.49 3.87 10.07
CA ASP A 169 -14.58 4.66 10.67
C ASP A 169 -14.06 5.80 11.54
N GLU A 170 -12.95 5.61 12.26
CA GLU A 170 -12.27 6.70 12.97
C GLU A 170 -11.73 7.77 12.02
N LEU A 171 -11.11 7.37 10.91
CA LEU A 171 -10.64 8.33 9.90
C LEU A 171 -11.79 9.13 9.29
N ARG A 172 -12.97 8.51 9.12
CA ARG A 172 -14.17 9.15 8.55
C ARG A 172 -14.69 10.32 9.38
N ILE A 173 -14.36 10.40 10.68
CA ILE A 173 -14.78 11.50 11.56
C ILE A 173 -14.30 12.85 11.02
N ASN A 174 -13.08 12.91 10.49
CA ASN A 174 -12.44 14.14 10.02
C ASN A 174 -12.13 14.14 8.51
N ASN A 175 -12.41 13.05 7.80
CA ASN A 175 -12.10 12.88 6.39
C ASN A 175 -13.27 12.28 5.63
N ASN A 176 -13.53 12.74 4.40
CA ASN A 176 -14.57 12.16 3.54
C ASN A 176 -14.10 10.86 2.88
N VAL A 177 -13.83 9.82 3.68
CA VAL A 177 -13.32 8.52 3.22
C VAL A 177 -14.48 7.69 2.65
N ARG A 178 -14.28 7.13 1.44
CA ARG A 178 -15.27 6.30 0.76
C ARG A 178 -15.57 5.01 1.53
N GLN A 179 -16.67 4.36 1.18
CA GLN A 179 -17.00 3.06 1.73
C GLN A 179 -16.07 1.98 1.18
N PHE A 180 -15.60 1.11 2.09
CA PHE A 180 -14.83 -0.08 1.79
C PHE A 180 -15.63 -1.28 2.31
N ARG A 181 -15.60 -2.38 1.56
CA ARG A 181 -16.21 -3.65 1.95
C ARG A 181 -15.21 -4.76 1.76
N PHE A 182 -15.09 -5.62 2.76
CA PHE A 182 -14.17 -6.75 2.78
C PHE A 182 -14.90 -8.09 2.81
N ASP A 183 -16.13 -8.12 2.31
CA ASP A 183 -17.05 -9.27 2.34
C ASP A 183 -16.40 -10.58 1.86
N LEU A 184 -15.60 -10.55 0.78
CA LEU A 184 -14.96 -11.74 0.24
C LEU A 184 -13.81 -12.23 1.15
N LEU A 185 -13.06 -11.30 1.75
CA LEU A 185 -12.01 -11.64 2.71
C LEU A 185 -12.62 -12.21 3.99
N ASN A 186 -13.70 -11.59 4.47
CA ASN A 186 -14.47 -12.02 5.64
C ASN A 186 -15.06 -13.42 5.43
N GLU A 187 -15.66 -13.68 4.26
CA GLU A 187 -16.21 -14.98 3.90
C GLU A 187 -15.14 -16.08 3.88
N MET A 188 -13.99 -15.82 3.26
CA MET A 188 -12.89 -16.79 3.24
C MET A 188 -12.36 -17.12 4.63
N LEU A 189 -12.25 -16.14 5.53
CA LEU A 189 -11.85 -16.39 6.91
C LEU A 189 -12.93 -17.18 7.66
N LYS A 190 -14.20 -16.82 7.49
CA LYS A 190 -15.35 -17.50 8.11
C LYS A 190 -15.44 -18.97 7.71
N VAL A 191 -15.29 -19.30 6.43
CA VAL A 191 -15.29 -20.69 5.93
C VAL A 191 -14.16 -21.52 6.56
N ASN A 192 -13.08 -20.87 6.98
CA ASN A 192 -11.95 -21.50 7.66
C ASN A 192 -12.00 -21.31 9.20
N GLU A 193 -13.16 -20.95 9.75
CA GLU A 193 -13.40 -20.77 11.20
C GLU A 193 -12.42 -19.79 11.88
N ILE A 194 -12.01 -18.75 11.15
CA ILE A 194 -11.11 -17.69 11.64
C ILE A 194 -11.89 -16.39 11.77
N GLU A 195 -11.76 -15.74 12.93
CA GLU A 195 -12.31 -14.40 13.17
C GLU A 195 -11.62 -13.36 12.28
N SER A 196 -12.43 -12.48 11.69
CA SER A 196 -11.95 -11.44 10.78
C SER A 196 -11.61 -10.15 11.51
N ASN A 197 -10.39 -9.66 11.27
CA ASN A 197 -9.91 -8.35 11.66
C ASN A 197 -10.06 -7.33 10.51
N PHE A 198 -10.64 -7.71 9.37
CA PHE A 198 -10.98 -6.73 8.34
C PHE A 198 -12.23 -5.92 8.70
N GLY A 199 -13.15 -6.53 9.46
CA GLY A 199 -14.44 -5.93 9.85
C GLY A 199 -15.54 -6.16 8.84
#